data_AF-A0A2T6L5S7-F1
#
_entry.id   AF-A0A2T6L5S7-F1
#
_cell.length_a   1.000
_cell.length_b   1.000
_cell.length_c   1.000
_cell.angle_alpha   90.00
_cell.angle_beta   90.00
_cell.angle_gamma   90.00
#
_symmetry.space_group_name_H-M   'P 1'
#
loop_
_entity.id
_entity.type
_entity.pdbx_description
1 polymer ?
#
loop_
_entity_poly.entity_id
_entity_poly.type
_entity_poly.pdbx_seq_one_letter_code
_entity_poly.pdbx_strand_id
1 'polypeptide(L)'
;MSIVLGPNQYGKAEVRLVRVDRDTARHSITDLNVTSQLRGDFLATHESGDNAGVIATDTQKNTVNAFARDGVGSPETFLARLARHFLKEPQVTGGRWLAEQYGWERIAAGPATGSGPGAAAGQGHDHAFVRGAAERRTALVHADDSGLTVLAGLRDVTVLKSTGSEFSGFPRDQYTTLPEVDDRILATDVTAWWRYEPSFAEAAGPAEYDERFAAVRSILLKTFAELHSLALQQTVYAMGKAVLEAYPDIAEIRLSCPNNHHFLVDLEPFGLDNPGEVFFAADRPYGLIETAVQRSTSVGEHPVWATIGGFV
;
A
#
# COMPACT_ATOMS: atom_id res chain seq x y z
N MET A 1 -42.20 -6.13 -7.08
CA MET A 1 -40.86 -6.29 -6.47
C MET A 1 -40.69 -5.21 -5.43
N SER A 2 -40.23 -5.55 -4.23
CA SER A 2 -39.87 -4.56 -3.20
C SER A 2 -38.39 -4.19 -3.32
N ILE A 3 -38.07 -2.93 -3.05
CA ILE A 3 -36.69 -2.42 -2.97
C ILE A 3 -36.20 -2.68 -1.55
N VAL A 4 -34.98 -3.20 -1.39
CA VAL A 4 -34.38 -3.51 -0.07
C VAL A 4 -32.99 -2.90 0.03
N LEU A 5 -32.58 -2.51 1.24
CA LEU A 5 -31.24 -1.99 1.52
C LEU A 5 -30.20 -3.13 1.46
N GLY A 6 -29.14 -2.95 0.68
CA GLY A 6 -28.00 -3.86 0.60
C GLY A 6 -26.89 -3.56 1.63
N PRO A 7 -25.69 -4.14 1.44
CA PRO A 7 -24.52 -3.79 2.24
C PRO A 7 -24.27 -2.29 2.25
N ASN A 8 -24.05 -1.73 3.44
CA ASN A 8 -23.86 -0.30 3.64
C ASN A 8 -22.75 -0.03 4.66
N GLN A 9 -22.16 1.16 4.57
CA GLN A 9 -21.16 1.65 5.51
C GLN A 9 -21.09 3.17 5.44
N TYR A 10 -20.72 3.82 6.53
CA TYR A 10 -20.54 5.28 6.55
C TYR A 10 -19.45 5.69 7.53
N GLY A 11 -18.90 6.89 7.38
CA GLY A 11 -17.95 7.41 8.37
C GLY A 11 -17.21 8.65 7.90
N LYS A 12 -15.99 8.84 8.41
CA LYS A 12 -15.13 9.96 8.02
C LYS A 12 -13.95 9.47 7.22
N ALA A 13 -13.83 9.97 6.00
CA ALA A 13 -12.67 9.76 5.16
C ALA A 13 -11.63 10.86 5.34
N GLU A 14 -10.38 10.49 5.12
CA GLU A 14 -9.22 11.37 4.97
C GLU A 14 -8.95 12.36 6.11
N VAL A 15 -9.08 11.89 7.35
CA VAL A 15 -8.66 12.63 8.55
C VAL A 15 -7.14 12.72 8.57
N ARG A 16 -6.61 13.90 8.20
CA ARG A 16 -5.19 14.22 8.31
C ARG A 16 -4.77 14.30 9.76
N LEU A 17 -3.76 13.53 10.13
CA LEU A 17 -3.23 13.45 11.48
C LEU A 17 -1.70 13.54 11.44
N VAL A 18 -1.13 14.53 12.12
CA VAL A 18 0.30 14.60 12.41
C VAL A 18 0.49 14.51 13.92
N ARG A 19 1.22 13.49 14.36
CA ARG A 19 1.59 13.28 15.76
C ARG A 19 3.09 13.47 15.91
N VAL A 20 3.51 14.38 16.79
CA VAL A 20 4.92 14.67 17.09
C VAL A 20 5.25 14.16 18.48
N ASP A 21 6.08 13.13 18.62
CA ASP A 21 6.64 12.73 19.92
C ASP A 21 7.82 13.63 20.25
N ARG A 22 7.78 14.26 21.42
CA ARG A 22 8.72 15.31 21.83
C ARG A 22 9.05 15.23 23.31
N ASP A 23 9.04 14.00 23.85
CA ASP A 23 9.44 13.73 25.23
C ASP A 23 10.95 13.90 25.43
N THR A 24 11.72 13.90 24.33
CA THR A 24 13.14 14.24 24.28
C THR A 24 13.39 15.37 23.29
N ALA A 25 14.57 15.99 23.30
CA ALA A 25 14.97 16.98 22.29
C ALA A 25 14.93 16.41 20.85
N ARG A 26 15.08 15.09 20.71
CA ARG A 26 15.03 14.37 19.44
C ARG A 26 13.59 14.00 19.11
N HIS A 27 12.88 14.88 18.40
CA HIS A 27 11.46 14.67 18.08
C HIS A 27 11.27 13.56 17.03
N SER A 28 10.19 12.78 17.08
CA SER A 28 9.73 11.93 15.97
C SER A 28 8.38 12.42 15.43
N ILE A 29 8.10 12.12 14.16
CA ILE A 29 6.85 12.50 13.49
C ILE A 29 6.20 11.24 12.91
N THR A 30 4.90 11.12 13.16
CA THR A 30 4.00 10.20 12.46
C THR A 30 2.97 11.04 11.71
N ASP A 31 2.87 10.87 10.39
CA ASP A 31 1.94 11.60 9.52
C ASP A 31 1.05 10.61 8.79
N LEU A 32 -0.25 10.65 9.10
CA LEU A 32 -1.26 9.71 8.60
C LEU A 32 -2.39 10.43 7.85
N ASN A 33 -2.96 9.71 6.88
CA ASN A 33 -4.29 9.95 6.31
C ASN A 33 -5.22 8.84 6.80
N VAL A 34 -6.17 9.12 7.71
CA VAL A 34 -6.99 8.09 8.34
C VAL A 34 -8.43 8.12 7.83
N THR A 35 -8.96 6.97 7.41
CA THR A 35 -10.37 6.79 7.07
C THR A 35 -11.00 5.78 8.04
N SER A 36 -12.17 6.11 8.59
CA SER A 36 -12.98 5.27 9.47
C SER A 36 -14.37 5.10 8.85
N GLN A 37 -14.83 3.86 8.70
CA GLN A 37 -16.17 3.53 8.21
C GLN A 37 -16.78 2.42 9.06
N LEU A 38 -18.00 2.63 9.54
CA LEU A 38 -18.73 1.69 10.41
C LEU A 38 -19.77 0.91 9.59
N ARG A 39 -20.03 -0.33 10.01
CA ARG A 39 -21.07 -1.24 9.49
C ARG A 39 -21.92 -1.74 10.67
N GLY A 40 -23.20 -1.96 10.43
CA GLY A 40 -24.14 -2.25 11.51
C GLY A 40 -25.60 -2.13 11.11
N ASP A 41 -26.47 -2.09 12.11
CA ASP A 41 -27.90 -1.85 11.91
C ASP A 41 -28.17 -0.35 11.72
N PHE A 42 -28.20 0.06 10.46
CA PHE A 42 -28.50 1.43 10.03
C PHE A 42 -29.73 1.51 9.13
N LEU A 43 -30.63 0.51 9.18
CA LEU A 43 -31.80 0.46 8.29
C LEU A 43 -32.73 1.66 8.50
N ALA A 44 -33.04 1.99 9.77
CA ALA A 44 -33.94 3.08 10.12
C ALA A 44 -33.46 4.44 9.60
N THR A 45 -32.14 4.65 9.59
CA THR A 45 -31.50 5.85 9.03
C THR A 45 -31.76 5.99 7.53
N HIS A 46 -31.70 4.88 6.78
CA HIS A 46 -31.92 4.90 5.33
C HIS A 46 -33.41 4.98 4.96
N GLU A 47 -34.29 4.30 5.68
CA GLU A 47 -35.72 4.23 5.34
C GLU A 47 -36.53 5.43 5.85
N SER A 48 -36.19 5.95 7.04
CA SER A 48 -37.00 6.97 7.73
C SER A 48 -36.23 8.23 8.11
N GLY A 49 -34.90 8.24 7.96
CA GLY A 49 -34.05 9.33 8.42
C GLY A 49 -33.82 9.35 9.94
N ASP A 50 -34.19 8.29 10.66
CA ASP A 50 -33.91 8.17 12.09
C ASP A 50 -32.41 7.96 12.34
N ASN A 51 -31.79 8.94 12.98
CA ASN A 51 -30.35 8.97 13.25
C ASN A 51 -30.00 8.49 14.68
N ALA A 52 -30.94 7.92 15.44
CA ALA A 52 -30.67 7.49 16.82
C ALA A 52 -29.52 6.46 16.93
N GLY A 53 -29.34 5.61 15.92
CA GLY A 53 -28.21 4.67 15.83
C GLY A 53 -26.92 5.26 15.22
N VAL A 54 -26.96 6.47 14.67
CA VAL A 54 -25.85 7.04 13.89
C VAL A 54 -24.83 7.73 14.81
N ILE A 55 -23.65 7.13 14.91
CA ILE A 55 -22.46 7.80 15.46
C ILE A 55 -21.99 8.84 14.44
N ALA A 56 -22.12 10.12 14.76
CA ALA A 56 -21.79 11.20 13.82
C ALA A 56 -20.37 11.04 13.24
N THR A 57 -20.22 11.32 11.95
CA THR A 57 -18.89 11.23 11.29
C THR A 57 -17.88 12.21 11.89
N ASP A 58 -18.36 13.33 12.47
CA ASP A 58 -17.53 14.24 13.25
C ASP A 58 -17.02 13.61 14.55
N THR A 59 -17.84 12.81 15.23
CA THR A 59 -17.40 12.01 16.39
C THR A 59 -16.29 11.05 16.00
N GLN A 60 -16.38 10.37 14.86
CA GLN A 60 -15.31 9.49 14.38
C GLN A 60 -13.99 10.25 14.16
N LYS A 61 -14.05 11.43 13.53
CA LYS A 61 -12.89 12.35 13.38
C LYS A 61 -12.31 12.76 14.74
N ASN A 62 -13.17 13.09 15.69
CA ASN A 62 -12.74 13.51 17.02
C ASN A 62 -12.09 12.34 17.78
N THR A 63 -12.62 11.11 17.67
CA THR A 63 -12.03 9.90 18.24
C THR A 63 -10.64 9.62 17.68
N VAL A 64 -10.42 9.78 16.37
CA VAL A 64 -9.08 9.65 15.75
C VAL A 64 -8.09 10.61 16.40
N ASN A 65 -8.45 11.89 16.52
CA ASN A 65 -7.59 12.90 17.14
C ASN A 65 -7.37 12.64 18.64
N ALA A 66 -8.42 12.26 19.36
CA ALA A 66 -8.35 11.96 20.78
C ALA A 66 -7.42 10.76 21.05
N PHE A 67 -7.53 9.68 20.26
CA PHE A 67 -6.70 8.49 20.46
C PHE A 67 -5.23 8.75 20.11
N ALA A 68 -4.95 9.61 19.13
CA ALA A 68 -3.58 9.99 18.78
C ALA A 68 -2.82 10.69 19.93
N ARG A 69 -3.54 11.27 20.91
CA ARG A 69 -2.95 11.85 22.12
C ARG A 69 -2.17 10.82 22.93
N ASP A 70 -2.62 9.58 22.97
CA ASP A 70 -2.00 8.48 23.73
C ASP A 70 -0.93 7.74 22.90
N GLY A 71 -0.49 8.32 21.80
CA GLY A 71 0.44 7.71 20.85
C GLY A 71 -0.28 7.00 19.72
N VAL A 72 0.42 6.90 18.59
CA VAL A 72 -0.07 6.22 17.38
C VAL A 72 0.47 4.79 17.31
N GLY A 73 1.78 4.60 17.56
CA GLY A 73 2.43 3.32 17.27
C GLY A 73 2.57 3.09 15.77
N SER A 74 2.40 1.85 15.32
CA SER A 74 2.27 1.55 13.88
C SER A 74 0.84 1.83 13.39
N PRO A 75 0.63 2.16 12.10
CA PRO A 75 -0.70 2.35 11.54
C PRO A 75 -1.67 1.21 11.86
N GLU A 76 -1.23 -0.04 11.77
CA GLU A 76 -2.00 -1.25 12.05
C GLU A 76 -2.53 -1.27 13.49
N THR A 77 -1.65 -1.02 14.47
CA THR A 77 -2.04 -1.00 15.89
C THR A 77 -2.98 0.16 16.21
N PHE A 78 -2.77 1.33 15.59
CA PHE A 78 -3.64 2.49 15.75
C PHE A 78 -5.05 2.21 15.22
N LEU A 79 -5.16 1.64 14.02
CA LEU A 79 -6.43 1.27 13.40
C LEU A 79 -7.14 0.17 14.18
N ALA A 80 -6.41 -0.83 14.69
CA ALA A 80 -6.98 -1.88 15.53
C ALA A 80 -7.53 -1.30 16.85
N ARG A 81 -6.88 -0.29 17.43
CA ARG A 81 -7.40 0.42 18.62
C ARG A 81 -8.71 1.17 18.31
N LEU A 82 -8.79 1.84 17.16
CA LEU A 82 -10.02 2.51 16.72
C LEU A 82 -11.14 1.51 16.45
N ALA A 83 -10.84 0.41 15.76
CA ALA A 83 -11.79 -0.66 15.48
C ALA A 83 -12.42 -1.20 16.77
N ARG A 84 -11.58 -1.60 17.74
CA ARG A 84 -12.03 -2.11 19.05
C ARG A 84 -12.79 -1.08 19.87
N HIS A 85 -12.61 0.22 19.64
CA HIS A 85 -13.40 1.24 20.31
C HIS A 85 -14.83 1.29 19.76
N PHE A 86 -15.00 1.38 18.44
CA PHE A 86 -16.33 1.48 17.84
C PHE A 86 -17.13 0.18 17.92
N LEU A 87 -16.48 -0.98 17.92
CA LEU A 87 -17.14 -2.28 18.11
C LEU A 87 -17.73 -2.48 19.52
N LYS A 88 -17.51 -1.55 20.47
CA LYS A 88 -18.19 -1.56 21.77
C LYS A 88 -19.61 -1.00 21.70
N GLU A 89 -19.92 -0.28 20.63
CA GLU A 89 -21.24 0.32 20.41
C GLU A 89 -22.20 -0.75 19.87
N PRO A 90 -23.36 -0.98 20.49
CA PRO A 90 -24.20 -2.14 20.22
C PRO A 90 -24.75 -2.21 18.79
N GLN A 91 -24.88 -1.07 18.12
CA GLN A 91 -25.35 -0.99 16.73
C GLN A 91 -24.24 -1.24 15.70
N VAL A 92 -22.97 -1.27 16.11
CA VAL A 92 -21.82 -1.45 15.21
C VAL A 92 -21.38 -2.91 15.24
N THR A 93 -21.60 -3.63 14.14
CA THR A 93 -21.20 -5.04 13.99
C THR A 93 -19.88 -5.22 13.25
N GLY A 94 -19.37 -4.15 12.64
CA GLY A 94 -18.15 -4.21 11.85
C GLY A 94 -17.71 -2.85 11.35
N GLY A 95 -16.70 -2.86 10.50
CA GLY A 95 -16.20 -1.63 9.91
C GLY A 95 -14.89 -1.81 9.17
N ARG A 96 -14.40 -0.70 8.65
CA ARG A 96 -13.14 -0.60 7.91
C ARG A 96 -12.42 0.66 8.35
N TRP A 97 -11.19 0.48 8.80
CA TRP A 97 -10.28 1.54 9.16
C TRP A 97 -9.04 1.44 8.27
N LEU A 98 -8.74 2.50 7.54
CA LEU A 98 -7.64 2.58 6.58
C LEU A 98 -6.72 3.73 6.99
N ALA A 99 -5.42 3.52 6.89
CA ALA A 99 -4.43 4.58 7.00
C ALA A 99 -3.45 4.54 5.82
N GLU A 100 -3.09 5.72 5.33
CA GLU A 100 -1.85 5.94 4.59
C GLU A 100 -0.87 6.65 5.52
N GLN A 101 0.37 6.16 5.61
CA GLN A 101 1.47 6.81 6.32
C GLN A 101 2.44 7.40 5.31
N TYR A 102 2.89 8.62 5.61
CA TYR A 102 3.83 9.33 4.77
C TYR A 102 5.20 9.43 5.44
N GLY A 103 6.24 9.13 4.65
CA GLY A 103 7.63 9.18 5.10
C GLY A 103 8.12 10.61 5.35
N TRP A 104 8.89 10.79 6.41
CA TRP A 104 9.62 12.01 6.72
C TRP A 104 11.06 11.66 7.04
N GLU A 105 11.99 12.38 6.44
CA GLU A 105 13.42 12.23 6.67
C GLU A 105 13.93 13.45 7.42
N ARG A 106 14.91 13.26 8.31
CA ARG A 106 15.51 14.40 9.01
C ARG A 106 16.40 15.17 8.05
N ILE A 107 16.30 16.50 8.06
CA ILE A 107 17.20 17.36 7.28
C ILE A 107 18.60 17.22 7.85
N ALA A 108 19.61 16.99 6.99
CA ALA A 108 21.00 16.90 7.42
C ALA A 108 21.45 18.19 8.12
N ALA A 109 22.09 18.07 9.28
CA ALA A 109 22.59 19.22 10.03
C ALA A 109 23.99 19.63 9.52
N GLY A 110 24.06 20.48 8.49
CA GLY A 110 25.32 21.10 8.02
C GLY A 110 26.32 20.15 7.33
N PRO A 111 27.46 20.67 6.82
CA PRO A 111 28.41 19.88 6.05
C PRO A 111 29.09 18.85 6.96
N ALA A 112 28.85 17.57 6.70
CA ALA A 112 29.66 16.49 7.23
C ALA A 112 31.11 16.70 6.75
N THR A 113 32.05 16.88 7.67
CA THR A 113 33.45 16.56 7.40
C THR A 113 33.52 15.06 7.11
N GLY A 114 33.46 14.69 5.83
CA GLY A 114 33.53 13.30 5.36
C GLY A 114 32.37 12.91 4.44
N SER A 115 32.43 13.35 3.19
CA SER A 115 31.55 12.88 2.11
C SER A 115 31.94 11.44 1.71
N GLY A 116 31.19 10.47 2.21
CA GLY A 116 31.23 9.07 1.77
C GLY A 116 29.82 8.45 1.77
N PRO A 117 29.55 7.43 0.93
CA PRO A 117 28.23 6.82 0.83
C PRO A 117 27.99 5.94 2.05
N GLY A 118 27.28 6.48 3.04
CA GLY A 118 26.99 5.78 4.29
C GLY A 118 26.48 6.67 5.42
N ALA A 119 25.64 7.67 5.12
CA ALA A 119 24.98 8.45 6.16
C ALA A 119 24.07 7.52 6.99
N ALA A 120 24.58 7.07 8.14
CA ALA A 120 23.89 6.16 9.03
C ALA A 120 22.59 6.80 9.55
N ALA A 121 21.57 5.97 9.76
CA ALA A 121 20.34 6.36 10.44
C ALA A 121 20.69 7.02 11.79
N GLY A 122 20.48 8.34 11.90
CA GLY A 122 20.78 9.12 13.11
C GLY A 122 21.40 10.49 12.89
N GLN A 123 21.97 10.80 11.72
CA GLN A 123 22.80 12.02 11.51
C GLN A 123 22.04 13.28 11.04
N GLY A 124 20.72 13.37 11.27
CA GLY A 124 19.91 14.55 10.89
C GLY A 124 19.61 15.50 12.04
N HIS A 125 18.93 16.61 11.76
CA HIS A 125 18.46 17.60 12.73
C HIS A 125 17.42 17.01 13.71
N ASP A 126 17.37 17.55 14.92
CA ASP A 126 16.55 17.01 16.01
C ASP A 126 15.05 17.16 15.78
N HIS A 127 14.63 18.20 15.07
CA HIS A 127 13.23 18.57 14.89
C HIS A 127 12.95 19.26 13.55
N ALA A 128 13.80 19.03 12.54
CA ALA A 128 13.57 19.53 11.19
C ALA A 128 13.58 18.37 10.19
N PHE A 129 12.58 18.33 9.32
CA PHE A 129 12.29 17.20 8.45
C PHE A 129 11.96 17.66 7.03
N VAL A 130 12.32 16.84 6.06
CA VAL A 130 11.91 16.93 4.65
C VAL A 130 11.00 15.76 4.34
N ARG A 131 10.02 15.98 3.45
CA ARG A 131 9.14 14.91 2.98
C ARG A 131 9.98 13.84 2.28
N GLY A 132 9.79 12.57 2.68
CA GLY A 132 10.46 11.44 2.02
C GLY A 132 9.91 11.18 0.62
N ALA A 133 10.32 10.05 0.04
CA ALA A 133 9.82 9.58 -1.25
C ALA A 133 8.28 9.56 -1.32
N ALA A 134 7.74 9.57 -2.55
CA ALA A 134 6.30 9.52 -2.79
C ALA A 134 5.61 8.26 -2.24
N GLU A 135 6.40 7.21 -1.97
CA GLU A 135 5.99 5.98 -1.33
C GLU A 135 5.11 6.23 -0.10
N ARG A 136 4.00 5.49 -0.03
CA ARG A 136 3.13 5.48 1.13
C ARG A 136 3.01 4.07 1.64
N ARG A 137 3.24 3.90 2.94
CA ARG A 137 2.81 2.69 3.65
C ARG A 137 1.31 2.77 3.83
N THR A 138 0.61 1.68 3.62
CA THR A 138 -0.82 1.57 3.86
C THR A 138 -1.10 0.49 4.89
N ALA A 139 -2.17 0.67 5.66
CA ALA A 139 -2.66 -0.32 6.61
C ALA A 139 -4.18 -0.30 6.61
N LEU A 140 -4.79 -1.47 6.71
CA LEU A 140 -6.23 -1.63 6.77
C LEU A 140 -6.59 -2.64 7.87
N VAL A 141 -7.51 -2.23 8.74
CA VAL A 141 -8.19 -3.12 9.68
C VAL A 141 -9.64 -3.22 9.25
N HIS A 142 -10.07 -4.43 8.96
CA HIS A 142 -11.46 -4.77 8.67
C HIS A 142 -12.00 -5.61 9.81
N ALA A 143 -13.21 -5.28 10.26
CA ALA A 143 -13.91 -6.02 11.29
C ALA A 143 -15.25 -6.53 10.76
N ASP A 144 -15.54 -7.78 11.09
CA ASP A 144 -16.83 -8.44 10.90
C ASP A 144 -17.03 -9.52 11.98
N ASP A 145 -18.03 -10.39 11.79
CA ASP A 145 -18.37 -11.46 12.73
C ASP A 145 -17.24 -12.48 12.96
N SER A 146 -16.24 -12.54 12.07
CA SER A 146 -15.06 -13.41 12.20
C SER A 146 -13.93 -12.79 13.03
N GLY A 147 -14.04 -11.50 13.37
CA GLY A 147 -13.07 -10.75 14.14
C GLY A 147 -12.35 -9.69 13.32
N LEU A 148 -11.10 -9.39 13.70
CA LEU A 148 -10.28 -8.39 13.01
C LEU A 148 -9.38 -9.06 11.96
N THR A 149 -9.47 -8.55 10.73
CA THR A 149 -8.53 -8.84 9.65
C THR A 149 -7.61 -7.64 9.46
N VAL A 150 -6.30 -7.87 9.48
CA VAL A 150 -5.29 -6.81 9.33
C VAL A 150 -4.52 -7.00 8.03
N LEU A 151 -4.48 -5.95 7.22
CA LEU A 151 -3.67 -5.86 6.01
C LEU A 151 -2.66 -4.73 6.18
N ALA A 152 -1.48 -4.93 5.59
CA ALA A 152 -0.54 -3.87 5.33
C ALA A 152 -0.27 -3.80 3.82
N GLY A 153 0.30 -2.70 3.38
CA GLY A 153 0.57 -2.48 1.98
C GLY A 153 1.51 -1.31 1.74
N LEU A 154 1.85 -1.14 0.47
CA LEU A 154 2.57 0.02 -0.04
C LEU A 154 1.98 0.45 -1.37
N ARG A 155 2.15 1.73 -1.69
CA ARG A 155 1.77 2.30 -2.98
C ARG A 155 2.72 3.43 -3.37
N ASP A 156 2.65 3.81 -4.65
CA ASP A 156 3.45 4.89 -5.23
C ASP A 156 4.96 4.64 -5.10
N VAL A 157 5.38 3.37 -5.20
CA VAL A 157 6.79 2.96 -5.22
C VAL A 157 7.24 2.78 -6.66
N THR A 158 7.71 3.87 -7.27
CA THR A 158 8.21 3.87 -8.64
C THR A 158 9.57 3.17 -8.71
N VAL A 159 9.66 2.13 -9.54
CA VAL A 159 10.90 1.40 -9.81
C VAL A 159 11.13 1.26 -11.32
N LEU A 160 12.40 1.20 -11.72
CA LEU A 160 12.81 1.04 -13.10
C LEU A 160 14.04 0.14 -13.17
N LYS A 161 14.07 -0.76 -14.14
CA LYS A 161 15.29 -1.42 -14.64
C LYS A 161 15.56 -0.97 -16.07
N SER A 162 16.80 -0.60 -16.35
CA SER A 162 17.21 -0.06 -17.65
C SER A 162 17.48 -1.14 -18.71
N THR A 163 17.69 -2.38 -18.27
CA THR A 163 17.94 -3.58 -19.08
C THR A 163 17.51 -4.82 -18.26
N GLY A 164 17.74 -6.03 -18.78
CA GLY A 164 17.38 -7.28 -18.10
C GLY A 164 15.87 -7.51 -18.07
N SER A 165 15.18 -7.00 -19.09
CA SER A 165 13.78 -7.27 -19.37
C SER A 165 13.57 -7.52 -20.85
N GLU A 166 12.77 -8.53 -21.15
CA GLU A 166 12.40 -8.96 -22.49
C GLU A 166 10.88 -9.02 -22.62
N PHE A 167 10.40 -9.16 -23.85
CA PHE A 167 9.05 -9.57 -24.15
C PHE A 167 8.95 -10.18 -25.56
N SER A 168 8.77 -11.49 -25.61
CA SER A 168 8.71 -12.28 -26.84
C SER A 168 7.84 -13.53 -26.64
N GLY A 169 7.52 -14.24 -27.71
CA GLY A 169 6.72 -15.47 -27.70
C GLY A 169 5.21 -15.24 -27.52
N PHE A 170 4.71 -14.01 -27.69
CA PHE A 170 3.29 -13.69 -27.56
C PHE A 170 2.51 -14.02 -28.86
N PRO A 171 1.22 -14.41 -28.76
CA PRO A 171 0.38 -14.63 -29.93
C PRO A 171 0.31 -13.40 -30.83
N ARG A 172 0.28 -13.63 -32.14
CA ARG A 172 0.15 -12.56 -33.15
C ARG A 172 -1.16 -12.72 -33.88
N ASP A 173 -2.08 -11.81 -33.63
CA ASP A 173 -3.35 -11.72 -34.35
C ASP A 173 -3.34 -10.59 -35.39
N GLN A 174 -4.48 -10.35 -36.03
CA GLN A 174 -4.65 -9.31 -37.06
C GLN A 174 -4.42 -7.87 -36.56
N TYR A 175 -4.35 -7.63 -35.24
CA TYR A 175 -4.16 -6.32 -34.63
C TYR A 175 -2.80 -6.17 -33.94
N THR A 176 -1.94 -7.19 -34.01
CA THR A 176 -0.65 -7.20 -33.31
C THR A 176 0.44 -6.49 -34.13
N THR A 177 0.76 -5.26 -33.74
CA THR A 177 1.89 -4.48 -34.31
C THR A 177 3.14 -4.48 -33.44
N LEU A 178 3.02 -4.89 -32.17
CA LEU A 178 4.12 -4.90 -31.22
C LEU A 178 5.27 -5.82 -31.72
N PRO A 179 6.51 -5.31 -31.86
CA PRO A 179 7.67 -6.15 -32.09
C PRO A 179 8.04 -6.91 -30.81
N GLU A 180 8.67 -8.07 -31.00
CA GLU A 180 9.34 -8.75 -29.90
C GLU A 180 10.64 -8.02 -29.55
N VAL A 181 11.01 -8.02 -28.28
CA VAL A 181 12.23 -7.36 -27.78
C VAL A 181 12.95 -8.29 -26.80
N ASP A 182 14.27 -8.37 -26.95
CA ASP A 182 15.21 -9.10 -26.10
C ASP A 182 15.96 -8.18 -25.12
N ASP A 183 15.79 -6.87 -25.24
CA ASP A 183 16.14 -5.90 -24.19
C ASP A 183 15.19 -4.68 -24.22
N ARG A 184 14.73 -4.26 -23.05
CA ARG A 184 13.91 -3.07 -22.86
C ARG A 184 13.97 -2.54 -21.43
N ILE A 185 13.59 -1.28 -21.26
CA ILE A 185 13.22 -0.74 -19.96
C ILE A 185 11.96 -1.45 -19.44
N LEU A 186 11.96 -1.77 -18.14
CA LEU A 186 10.75 -2.11 -17.39
C LEU A 186 10.61 -1.14 -16.22
N ALA A 187 9.55 -0.34 -16.24
CA ALA A 187 9.22 0.61 -15.18
C ALA A 187 7.78 0.38 -14.69
N THR A 188 7.57 0.52 -13.39
CA THR A 188 6.26 0.34 -12.77
C THR A 188 6.15 1.12 -11.47
N ASP A 189 4.93 1.49 -11.10
CA ASP A 189 4.58 1.94 -9.76
C ASP A 189 4.04 0.75 -8.96
N VAL A 190 4.82 0.24 -8.01
CA VAL A 190 4.38 -0.92 -7.23
C VAL A 190 3.31 -0.50 -6.24
N THR A 191 2.12 -1.07 -6.41
CA THR A 191 1.08 -1.10 -5.37
C THR A 191 0.91 -2.53 -4.89
N ALA A 192 1.07 -2.76 -3.59
CA ALA A 192 0.95 -4.08 -2.99
C ALA A 192 0.14 -4.02 -1.70
N TRP A 193 -0.65 -5.06 -1.47
CA TRP A 193 -1.35 -5.32 -0.21
C TRP A 193 -1.14 -6.75 0.20
N TRP A 194 -0.85 -7.00 1.46
CA TRP A 194 -0.77 -8.34 2.00
C TRP A 194 -1.62 -8.47 3.26
N ARG A 195 -2.24 -9.64 3.41
CA ARG A 195 -3.05 -9.99 4.57
C ARG A 195 -2.22 -10.84 5.51
N TYR A 196 -2.18 -10.43 6.77
CA TYR A 196 -1.55 -11.24 7.82
C TYR A 196 -2.42 -12.44 8.19
N GLU A 197 -1.77 -13.51 8.63
CA GLU A 197 -2.44 -14.61 9.31
C GLU A 197 -3.05 -14.11 10.63
N PRO A 198 -4.22 -14.63 11.05
CA PRO A 198 -4.88 -14.19 12.28
C PRO A 198 -4.00 -14.25 13.52
N SER A 199 -3.15 -15.28 13.64
CA SER A 199 -2.25 -15.46 14.77
C SER A 199 -1.21 -14.34 14.90
N PHE A 200 -0.70 -13.83 13.77
CA PHE A 200 0.20 -12.68 13.77
C PHE A 200 -0.56 -11.40 14.08
N ALA A 201 -1.73 -11.20 13.46
CA ALA A 201 -2.56 -10.01 13.68
C ALA A 201 -2.98 -9.84 15.16
N GLU A 202 -3.20 -10.95 15.87
CA GLU A 202 -3.53 -10.97 17.30
C GLU A 202 -2.33 -10.64 18.19
N ALA A 203 -1.15 -11.17 17.88
CA ALA A 203 0.04 -11.08 18.75
C ALA A 203 0.95 -9.87 18.47
N ALA A 204 0.96 -9.34 17.24
CA ALA A 204 1.91 -8.33 16.81
C ALA A 204 1.68 -6.96 17.48
N GLY A 205 2.76 -6.37 17.98
CA GLY A 205 2.82 -4.99 18.44
C GLY A 205 3.37 -4.05 17.36
N PRO A 206 3.58 -2.76 17.70
CA PRO A 206 4.05 -1.77 16.73
C PRO A 206 5.36 -2.15 16.03
N ALA A 207 6.32 -2.67 16.79
CA ALA A 207 7.65 -3.01 16.28
C ALA A 207 7.60 -4.16 15.28
N GLU A 208 6.79 -5.19 15.54
CA GLU A 208 6.65 -6.35 14.66
C GLU A 208 6.01 -5.96 13.31
N TYR A 209 5.01 -5.07 13.33
CA TYR A 209 4.42 -4.53 12.09
C TYR A 209 5.43 -3.69 11.30
N ASP A 210 6.21 -2.85 11.98
CA ASP A 210 7.23 -2.00 11.34
C ASP A 210 8.36 -2.83 10.72
N GLU A 211 8.85 -3.84 11.43
CA GLU A 211 9.82 -4.81 10.92
C GLU A 211 9.27 -5.54 9.69
N ARG A 212 8.02 -6.03 9.79
CA ARG A 212 7.41 -6.80 8.71
C ARG A 212 7.22 -5.97 7.44
N PHE A 213 6.75 -4.74 7.60
CA PHE A 213 6.63 -3.80 6.48
C PHE A 213 7.98 -3.57 5.80
N ALA A 214 9.02 -3.23 6.57
CA ALA A 214 10.36 -2.96 6.04
C ALA A 214 10.93 -4.17 5.30
N ALA A 215 10.71 -5.37 5.84
CA ALA A 215 11.24 -6.59 5.26
C ALA A 215 10.48 -7.03 4.00
N VAL A 216 9.15 -6.94 3.97
CA VAL A 216 8.34 -7.19 2.76
C VAL A 216 8.74 -6.21 1.65
N ARG A 217 8.83 -4.91 1.97
CA ARG A 217 9.30 -3.89 1.02
C ARG A 217 10.67 -4.24 0.43
N SER A 218 11.62 -4.63 1.29
CA SER A 218 12.97 -5.03 0.86
C SER A 218 12.94 -6.22 -0.10
N ILE A 219 12.15 -7.25 0.19
CA ILE A 219 11.99 -8.42 -0.69
C ILE A 219 11.40 -8.01 -2.04
N LEU A 220 10.33 -7.22 -2.05
CA LEU A 220 9.69 -6.77 -3.29
C LEU A 220 10.68 -6.03 -4.20
N LEU A 221 11.44 -5.08 -3.65
CA LEU A 221 12.43 -4.31 -4.40
C LEU A 221 13.61 -5.17 -4.87
N LYS A 222 14.12 -6.05 -4.00
CA LYS A 222 15.20 -6.97 -4.33
C LYS A 222 14.80 -7.92 -5.46
N THR A 223 13.62 -8.54 -5.36
CA THR A 223 13.13 -9.46 -6.40
C THR A 223 12.88 -8.74 -7.73
N PHE A 224 12.34 -7.52 -7.70
CA PHE A 224 12.21 -6.71 -8.92
C PHE A 224 13.58 -6.47 -9.57
N ALA A 225 14.59 -6.07 -8.79
CA ALA A 225 15.92 -5.73 -9.29
C ALA A 225 16.69 -6.94 -9.82
N GLU A 226 16.68 -8.08 -9.11
CA GLU A 226 17.53 -9.24 -9.41
C GLU A 226 16.96 -10.17 -10.48
N LEU A 227 15.64 -10.22 -10.65
CA LEU A 227 15.02 -11.14 -11.60
C LEU A 227 15.17 -10.62 -13.04
N HIS A 228 15.77 -11.43 -13.92
CA HIS A 228 15.66 -11.23 -15.37
C HIS A 228 14.21 -11.42 -15.82
N SER A 229 13.58 -10.36 -16.33
CA SER A 229 12.13 -10.33 -16.55
C SER A 229 11.75 -10.72 -17.97
N LEU A 230 11.06 -11.85 -18.16
CA LEU A 230 10.51 -12.26 -19.46
C LEU A 230 9.10 -11.70 -19.71
N ALA A 231 8.44 -11.27 -18.64
CA ALA A 231 7.15 -10.56 -18.65
C ALA A 231 6.92 -9.89 -17.29
N LEU A 232 6.18 -8.78 -17.26
CA LEU A 232 5.84 -8.13 -15.98
C LEU A 232 5.01 -9.06 -15.08
N GLN A 233 4.14 -9.90 -15.65
CA GLN A 233 3.42 -10.94 -14.91
C GLN A 233 4.36 -11.88 -14.14
N GLN A 234 5.45 -12.32 -14.76
CA GLN A 234 6.45 -13.17 -14.13
C GLN A 234 7.11 -12.45 -12.95
N THR A 235 7.49 -11.19 -13.15
CA THR A 235 8.14 -10.38 -12.11
C THR A 235 7.21 -10.15 -10.92
N VAL A 236 5.98 -9.74 -11.16
CA VAL A 236 5.00 -9.46 -10.09
C VAL A 236 4.65 -10.75 -9.33
N TYR A 237 4.49 -11.88 -10.03
CA TYR A 237 4.30 -13.17 -9.37
C TYR A 237 5.50 -13.58 -8.51
N ALA A 238 6.72 -13.44 -9.04
CA ALA A 238 7.94 -13.78 -8.31
C ALA A 238 8.12 -12.92 -7.05
N MET A 239 7.80 -11.62 -7.12
CA MET A 239 7.80 -10.71 -5.98
C MET A 239 6.85 -11.20 -4.87
N GLY A 240 5.58 -11.47 -5.22
CA GLY A 240 4.61 -11.96 -4.24
C GLY A 240 4.98 -13.34 -3.67
N LYS A 241 5.49 -14.23 -4.52
CA LYS A 241 5.94 -15.57 -4.12
C LYS A 241 7.11 -15.49 -3.12
N ALA A 242 8.11 -14.66 -3.38
CA ALA A 242 9.26 -14.48 -2.49
C ALA A 242 8.85 -13.99 -1.10
N VAL A 243 7.83 -13.11 -1.02
CA VAL A 243 7.27 -12.65 0.26
C VAL A 243 6.62 -13.81 1.03
N LEU A 244 5.77 -14.61 0.37
CA LEU A 244 5.09 -15.74 1.02
C LEU A 244 6.05 -16.86 1.42
N GLU A 245 7.14 -17.05 0.69
CA GLU A 245 8.19 -18.03 1.05
C GLU A 245 8.99 -17.56 2.27
N ALA A 246 9.27 -16.26 2.40
CA ALA A 246 10.00 -15.70 3.53
C ALA A 246 9.17 -15.65 4.82
N TYR A 247 7.86 -15.40 4.71
CA TYR A 247 7.04 -15.01 5.85
C TYR A 247 5.74 -15.83 5.98
N PRO A 248 5.74 -16.90 6.80
CA PRO A 248 4.58 -17.79 6.97
C PRO A 248 3.36 -17.12 7.62
N ASP A 249 3.57 -16.01 8.32
CA ASP A 249 2.53 -15.16 8.92
C ASP A 249 1.86 -14.19 7.93
N ILE A 250 2.24 -14.23 6.65
CA ILE A 250 1.51 -13.59 5.56
C ILE A 250 0.72 -14.67 4.82
N ALA A 251 -0.60 -14.51 4.75
CA ALA A 251 -1.51 -15.48 4.16
C ALA A 251 -1.56 -15.36 2.62
N GLU A 252 -1.55 -14.13 2.12
CA GLU A 252 -1.66 -13.78 0.72
C GLU A 252 -1.18 -12.35 0.47
N ILE A 253 -0.79 -12.07 -0.78
CA ILE A 253 -0.36 -10.76 -1.26
C ILE A 253 -0.97 -10.48 -2.65
N ARG A 254 -1.52 -9.29 -2.84
CA ARG A 254 -2.02 -8.79 -4.13
C ARG A 254 -1.17 -7.62 -4.58
N LEU A 255 -0.82 -7.59 -5.87
CA LEU A 255 -0.02 -6.55 -6.50
C LEU A 255 -0.73 -6.01 -7.74
N SER A 256 -0.63 -4.70 -7.95
CA SER A 256 -1.16 -3.96 -9.09
C SER A 256 -0.04 -3.05 -9.59
N CYS A 257 0.46 -3.36 -10.77
CA CYS A 257 1.70 -2.83 -11.32
C CYS A 257 1.45 -2.38 -12.77
N PRO A 258 1.33 -1.07 -13.03
CA PRO A 258 1.26 -0.56 -14.38
C PRO A 258 2.62 -0.70 -15.07
N ASN A 259 2.63 -1.09 -16.35
CA ASN A 259 3.81 -0.99 -17.20
C ASN A 259 3.91 0.45 -17.71
N ASN A 260 4.78 1.23 -17.07
CA ASN A 260 5.04 2.63 -17.40
C ASN A 260 5.97 2.69 -18.62
N HIS A 261 5.37 2.82 -19.81
CA HIS A 261 6.08 2.67 -21.08
C HIS A 261 7.18 3.70 -21.28
N HIS A 262 8.39 3.20 -21.56
CA HIS A 262 9.53 3.98 -22.03
C HIS A 262 9.87 3.51 -23.44
N PHE A 263 9.36 4.22 -24.45
CA PHE A 263 9.54 3.84 -25.85
C PHE A 263 10.91 4.29 -26.34
N LEU A 264 11.68 3.38 -26.94
CA LEU A 264 12.90 3.74 -27.64
C LEU A 264 12.54 4.67 -28.80
N VAL A 265 13.09 5.88 -28.81
CA VAL A 265 12.76 6.88 -29.83
C VAL A 265 13.45 6.50 -31.14
N ASP A 266 12.69 6.48 -32.24
CA ASP A 266 13.27 6.37 -33.57
C ASP A 266 13.97 7.69 -33.95
N LEU A 267 15.29 7.62 -34.08
CA LEU A 267 16.15 8.76 -34.45
C LEU A 267 16.67 8.66 -35.89
N GLU A 268 16.31 7.61 -36.64
CA GLU A 268 16.70 7.46 -38.06
C GLU A 268 16.29 8.65 -38.93
N PRO A 269 15.11 9.28 -38.74
CA PRO A 269 14.72 10.49 -39.48
C PRO A 269 15.70 11.67 -39.29
N PHE A 270 16.52 11.65 -38.25
CA PHE A 270 17.55 12.66 -37.99
C PHE A 270 18.97 12.19 -38.40
N GLY A 271 19.10 11.00 -38.97
CA GLY A 271 20.38 10.42 -39.38
C GLY A 271 21.23 9.91 -38.22
N LEU A 272 20.61 9.50 -37.11
CA LEU A 272 21.26 9.01 -35.90
C LEU A 272 20.76 7.60 -35.54
N ASP A 273 21.62 6.79 -34.92
CA ASP A 273 21.21 5.55 -34.25
C ASP A 273 20.70 5.83 -32.83
N ASN A 274 20.09 4.82 -32.20
CA ASN A 274 19.68 4.87 -30.79
C ASN A 274 19.94 3.51 -30.13
N PRO A 275 21.12 3.28 -29.51
CA PRO A 275 21.53 1.99 -28.97
C PRO A 275 20.90 1.67 -27.61
N GLY A 276 19.65 2.09 -27.38
CA GLY A 276 18.98 1.90 -26.09
C GLY A 276 19.23 3.02 -25.09
N GLU A 277 19.38 4.28 -25.53
CA GLU A 277 19.77 5.40 -24.66
C GLU A 277 18.71 6.49 -24.56
N VAL A 278 17.98 6.78 -25.64
CA VAL A 278 16.99 7.86 -25.69
C VAL A 278 15.58 7.30 -25.70
N PHE A 279 14.80 7.57 -24.65
CA PHE A 279 13.46 7.06 -24.47
C PHE A 279 12.42 8.17 -24.28
N PHE A 280 11.22 7.93 -24.79
CA PHE A 280 10.03 8.71 -24.45
C PHE A 280 9.24 7.98 -23.36
N ALA A 281 9.19 8.57 -22.16
CA ALA A 281 8.35 8.10 -21.06
C ALA A 281 6.91 8.59 -21.29
N ALA A 282 6.02 7.68 -21.69
CA ALA A 282 4.63 8.02 -21.95
C ALA A 282 3.80 7.98 -20.66
N ASP A 283 2.97 8.99 -20.43
CA ASP A 283 2.06 9.01 -19.29
C ASP A 283 0.94 7.97 -19.43
N ARG A 284 0.32 7.91 -20.62
CA ARG A 284 -0.84 7.06 -20.96
C ARG A 284 -0.84 6.70 -22.46
N PRO A 285 -1.41 5.55 -22.86
CA PRO A 285 -1.91 4.46 -22.01
C PRO A 285 -0.76 3.62 -21.42
N TYR A 286 -1.07 2.85 -20.39
CA TYR A 286 -0.15 1.89 -19.76
C TYR A 286 -0.81 0.51 -19.73
N GLY A 287 0.01 -0.55 -19.81
CA GLY A 287 -0.47 -1.89 -19.47
C GLY A 287 -0.71 -1.97 -17.97
N LEU A 288 -1.75 -2.66 -17.49
CA LEU A 288 -2.00 -2.84 -16.07
C LEU A 288 -1.94 -4.33 -15.74
N ILE A 289 -0.99 -4.73 -14.91
CA ILE A 289 -0.77 -6.13 -14.53
C ILE A 289 -1.14 -6.27 -13.06
N GLU A 290 -2.07 -7.19 -12.78
CA GLU A 290 -2.57 -7.45 -11.44
C GLU A 290 -2.41 -8.94 -11.11
N THR A 291 -1.89 -9.24 -9.93
CA THR A 291 -1.62 -10.61 -9.49
C THR A 291 -1.99 -10.78 -8.03
N ALA A 292 -2.81 -11.79 -7.73
CA ALA A 292 -2.96 -12.34 -6.39
C ALA A 292 -2.06 -13.56 -6.24
N VAL A 293 -1.18 -13.55 -5.23
CA VAL A 293 -0.36 -14.70 -4.84
C VAL A 293 -0.85 -15.18 -3.50
N GLN A 294 -1.21 -16.46 -3.42
CA GLN A 294 -1.85 -17.07 -2.26
C GLN A 294 -1.20 -18.41 -1.94
N ARG A 295 -1.26 -18.82 -0.67
CA ARG A 295 -0.89 -20.19 -0.26
C ARG A 295 -1.94 -21.18 -0.76
N SER A 296 -1.52 -22.37 -1.19
CA SER A 296 -2.40 -23.41 -1.74
C SER A 296 -3.49 -23.91 -0.78
N THR A 297 -3.31 -23.68 0.53
CA THR A 297 -4.27 -24.05 1.58
C THR A 297 -5.36 -23.00 1.80
N SER A 298 -5.28 -21.84 1.14
CA SER A 298 -6.32 -20.80 1.24
C SER A 298 -7.55 -21.21 0.41
N VAL A 299 -8.74 -21.14 1.03
CA VAL A 299 -10.01 -21.53 0.39
C VAL A 299 -10.85 -20.28 0.19
N GLY A 300 -11.09 -19.93 -1.07
CA GLY A 300 -11.97 -18.82 -1.46
C GLY A 300 -11.35 -17.43 -1.29
N GLU A 301 -12.05 -16.42 -1.80
CA GLU A 301 -11.65 -15.03 -1.67
C GLU A 301 -12.06 -14.46 -0.30
N HIS A 302 -11.09 -13.92 0.44
CA HIS A 302 -11.38 -13.29 1.72
C HIS A 302 -12.23 -12.00 1.51
N PRO A 303 -13.34 -11.78 2.25
CA PRO A 303 -14.25 -10.64 2.05
C PRO A 303 -13.58 -9.26 2.15
N VAL A 304 -12.46 -9.17 2.87
CA VAL A 304 -11.67 -7.94 3.01
C VAL A 304 -11.25 -7.34 1.67
N TRP A 305 -11.04 -8.17 0.64
CA TRP A 305 -10.57 -7.70 -0.67
C TRP A 305 -11.63 -6.91 -1.42
N ALA A 306 -12.91 -7.21 -1.23
CA ALA A 306 -14.01 -6.38 -1.73
C ALA A 306 -14.02 -4.96 -1.13
N THR A 307 -13.19 -4.71 -0.11
CA THR A 307 -13.05 -3.39 0.53
C THR A 307 -11.85 -2.59 0.03
N ILE A 308 -11.01 -3.16 -0.84
CA ILE A 308 -9.86 -2.48 -1.44
C ILE A 308 -10.13 -2.33 -2.94
N GLY A 309 -10.08 -1.10 -3.45
CA GLY A 309 -10.20 -0.87 -4.88
C GLY A 309 -8.92 -1.21 -5.64
N GLY A 310 -9.05 -1.65 -6.89
CA GLY A 310 -7.91 -1.86 -7.80
C GLY A 310 -7.21 -3.21 -7.64
N PHE A 311 -7.93 -4.25 -7.23
CA PHE A 311 -7.49 -5.64 -7.29
C PHE A 311 -8.68 -6.51 -7.70
N VAL A 312 -8.45 -7.47 -8.61
CA VAL A 312 -9.39 -8.56 -8.96
C VAL A 312 -9.55 -9.50 -7.78
#